data_AF-A0A4Q6GP95-F1
#
_entry.id   AF-A0A4Q6GP95-F1
#
_cell.length_a   1.000
_cell.length_b   1.000
_cell.length_c   1.000
_cell.angle_alpha   90.00
_cell.angle_beta   90.00
_cell.angle_gamma   90.00
#
_symmetry.space_group_name_H-M   'P 1'
#
loop_
_entity.id
_entity.type
_entity.pdbx_description
1 polymer ?
#
loop_
_entity_poly.entity_id
_entity_poly.type
_entity_poly.pdbx_seq_one_letter_code
_entity_poly.pdbx_strand_id
1 'polypeptide(L)' 'MMTHLKNDRLLRALKREPVDCTPVWLMRQAGRYLPEYRATRARAGSFLAMAKNPEIAC' A
#
# COMPACT_ATOMS: atom_id res chain seq x y z
N MET A 1 -7.48 -22.98 0.58
CA MET A 1 -7.13 -22.51 1.93
C MET A 1 -7.49 -21.03 2.00
N MET A 2 -8.53 -20.65 2.75
CA MET A 2 -8.91 -19.23 2.87
C MET A 2 -7.87 -18.52 3.75
N THR A 3 -7.22 -17.52 3.20
CA THR A 3 -6.29 -16.66 3.94
C THR A 3 -7.10 -15.76 4.89
N HIS A 4 -6.93 -15.96 6.19
CA HIS A 4 -7.59 -15.12 7.18
C HIS A 4 -6.88 -13.77 7.28
N LEU A 5 -7.58 -12.67 6.99
CA LEU A 5 -7.04 -11.32 7.14
C LEU A 5 -6.83 -11.00 8.64
N LYS A 6 -5.65 -10.49 9.00
CA LYS A 6 -5.35 -10.08 10.39
C LYS A 6 -5.97 -8.73 10.76
N ASN A 7 -6.18 -7.86 9.77
CA ASN A 7 -6.79 -6.53 9.94
C ASN A 7 -7.79 -6.29 8.81
N ASP A 8 -9.06 -6.18 9.16
CA ASP A 8 -10.19 -6.00 8.25
C ASP A 8 -10.96 -4.69 8.50
N ARG A 9 -10.44 -3.77 9.33
CA ARG A 9 -11.12 -2.54 9.74
C ARG A 9 -11.61 -1.71 8.55
N LEU A 10 -10.77 -1.60 7.50
CA LEU A 10 -11.14 -0.88 6.28
C LEU A 10 -12.38 -1.51 5.61
N LEU A 11 -12.40 -2.84 5.47
CA LEU A 11 -13.50 -3.55 4.83
C LEU A 11 -14.79 -3.44 5.64
N ARG A 12 -14.70 -3.60 6.97
CA ARG A 12 -15.83 -3.47 7.90
C ARG A 12 -16.41 -2.06 7.88
N ALA A 13 -15.56 -1.03 7.96
CA ALA A 13 -15.99 0.35 7.89
C ALA A 13 -16.71 0.66 6.56
N LEU A 14 -16.19 0.18 5.42
CA LEU A 14 -16.84 0.32 4.10
C LEU A 14 -18.20 -0.37 4.03
N LYS A 15 -18.35 -1.50 4.72
CA LYS A 15 -19.63 -2.23 4.86
C LYS A 15 -20.56 -1.66 5.92
N ARG A 16 -20.17 -0.57 6.61
CA ARG A 16 -20.90 0.05 7.73
C ARG A 16 -21.08 -0.88 8.93
N GLU A 17 -20.17 -1.83 9.10
CA GLU A 17 -20.10 -2.67 10.29
C GLU A 17 -19.38 -1.92 11.42
N PRO A 18 -19.66 -2.21 12.71
CA PRO A 18 -18.94 -1.60 13.83
C PRO A 18 -17.44 -1.86 13.73
N VAL A 19 -16.62 -0.88 14.10
CA VAL A 19 -15.16 -0.99 14.21
C VAL A 19 -14.68 -0.34 15.51
N ASP A 20 -13.57 -0.80 16.05
CA ASP A 20 -12.95 -0.30 17.28
C ASP A 20 -12.27 1.06 17.10
N CYS A 21 -11.82 1.39 15.89
CA CYS A 21 -11.34 2.71 15.51
C CYS A 21 -11.55 3.00 14.02
N THR A 22 -11.58 4.29 13.65
CA THR A 22 -11.68 4.70 12.24
C THR A 22 -10.42 4.30 11.48
N PRO A 23 -10.53 3.49 10.40
CA PRO A 23 -9.36 3.14 9.59
C PRO A 23 -8.86 4.36 8.81
N VAL A 24 -7.54 4.47 8.67
CA VAL A 24 -6.90 5.55 7.89
C VAL A 24 -5.97 4.96 6.83
N TRP A 25 -5.94 5.62 5.68
CA TRP A 25 -4.98 5.40 4.61
C TRP A 25 -4.73 6.73 3.89
N LEU A 26 -3.58 6.86 3.23
CA LEU A 26 -3.21 8.09 2.55
C LEU A 26 -3.05 7.82 1.06
N MET A 27 -3.70 8.63 0.23
CA MET A 27 -3.42 8.63 -1.20
C MET A 27 -1.95 8.98 -1.43
N ARG A 28 -1.26 8.17 -2.25
CA ARG A 28 0.17 8.33 -2.55
C ARG A 28 1.09 8.16 -1.33
N GLN A 29 0.71 7.31 -0.37
CA GLN A 29 1.56 6.94 0.78
C GLN A 29 2.94 6.38 0.38
N ALA A 30 3.04 5.67 -0.75
CA ALA A 30 4.32 5.27 -1.33
C ALA A 30 4.75 6.31 -2.36
N GLY A 31 5.57 7.27 -1.92
CA GLY A 31 5.90 8.43 -2.74
C GLY A 31 7.29 9.02 -2.47
N ARG A 32 7.65 10.02 -3.28
CA ARG A 32 8.98 10.67 -3.28
C ARG A 32 9.37 11.34 -1.96
N TYR A 33 8.44 11.53 -1.05
CA TYR A 33 8.74 12.06 0.29
C TYR A 33 9.46 11.02 1.17
N LEU A 34 9.32 9.73 0.86
CA LEU A 34 10.03 8.64 1.53
C LEU A 34 11.40 8.41 0.87
N PRO A 35 12.52 8.52 1.61
CA PRO A 35 13.86 8.24 1.10
C PRO A 35 14.00 6.83 0.51
N GLU A 36 13.39 5.83 1.13
CA GLU A 36 13.38 4.43 0.70
C GLU A 36 12.67 4.23 -0.65
N TYR A 37 11.58 4.96 -0.89
CA TYR A 37 10.91 4.95 -2.18
C TYR A 37 11.81 5.54 -3.27
N ARG A 38 12.50 6.65 -2.97
CA ARG A 38 13.46 7.27 -3.92
C ARG A 38 14.59 6.31 -4.27
N ALA A 39 15.14 5.59 -3.29
CA ALA A 39 16.20 4.60 -3.51
C ALA A 39 15.71 3.43 -4.39
N THR A 40 14.53 2.87 -4.10
CA THR A 40 13.93 1.81 -4.93
C THR A 40 13.66 2.28 -6.36
N ARG A 41 13.14 3.49 -6.53
CA ARG A 41 12.92 4.10 -7.85
C ARG A 41 14.22 4.32 -8.61
N ALA A 42 15.29 4.76 -7.93
CA ALA A 42 16.61 4.93 -8.56
C ALA A 42 17.18 3.59 -9.05
N ARG A 43 17.04 2.52 -8.25
CA ARG A 43 17.42 1.15 -8.64
C ARG A 43 16.62 0.62 -9.84
N ALA A 44 15.35 0.99 -9.95
CA ALA A 44 14.50 0.59 -11.06
C ALA A 44 14.82 1.32 -12.39
N GLY A 45 15.58 2.41 -12.36
CA GLY A 45 15.99 3.21 -13.53
C GLY A 45 14.90 4.06 -14.18
N SER A 46 13.64 3.59 -14.23
CA SER A 46 12.50 4.37 -14.69
C SER A 46 11.22 4.05 -13.92
N PHE A 47 10.25 4.96 -13.93
CA PHE A 47 8.95 4.74 -13.29
C PHE A 47 8.21 3.54 -13.91
N LEU A 48 8.24 3.42 -15.24
CA LEU A 48 7.56 2.32 -15.93
C LEU A 48 8.21 0.96 -15.63
N ALA A 49 9.54 0.91 -15.53
CA ALA A 49 10.25 -0.30 -15.15
C ALA A 49 9.90 -0.73 -13.71
N MET A 50 9.81 0.23 -12.79
CA MET A 50 9.39 -0.02 -11.40
C MET A 50 7.94 -0.54 -11.34
N ALA A 51 7.01 0.11 -12.06
CA ALA A 51 5.60 -0.27 -12.09
C ALA A 51 5.34 -1.64 -12.73
N LYS A 52 6.24 -2.11 -13.61
CA LYS A 52 6.16 -3.42 -14.28
C LYS A 52 6.89 -4.55 -13.54
N ASN A 53 7.56 -4.26 -12.43
CA ASN A 53 8.30 -5.25 -11.65
C ASN A 53 7.54 -5.58 -10.34
N PRO A 54 6.88 -6.75 -10.23
CA PRO A 54 6.08 -7.12 -9.06
C PRO A 54 6.84 -7.12 -7.73
N GLU A 55 8.16 -7.36 -7.76
CA GLU A 55 8.99 -7.43 -6.55
C GLU A 55 9.22 -6.06 -5.89
N ILE A 56 9.09 -4.97 -6.67
CA ILE A 56 9.37 -3.61 -6.21
C ILE A 56 8.23 -2.62 -6.49
N ALA A 57 7.19 -3.06 -7.21
CA ALA A 57 5.96 -2.30 -7.40
C ALA A 57 5.24 -2.18 -6.06
N CYS A 58 4.98 -0.94 -5.64
CA CYS A 58 4.31 -0.59 -4.40
C CYS A 58 3.22 0.45 -4.62
#